data_AF-A0A1J4L0J4-F1
#
_entry.id   AF-A0A1J4L0J4-F1
#
_cell.length_a   1.000
_cell.length_b   1.000
_cell.length_c   1.000
_cell.angle_alpha   90.00
_cell.angle_beta   90.00
_cell.angle_gamma   90.00
#
_symmetry.space_group_name_H-M   'P 1'
#
loop_
_entity.id
_entity.type
_entity.pdbx_description
1 polymer ?
#
loop_
_entity_poly.entity_id
_entity_poly.type
_entity_poly.pdbx_seq_one_letter_code
_entity_poly.pdbx_strand_id
1 'polypeptide(L)'
;MFEELTKQDYFPWIAMWFVLIIFESFIWKYIVNSIRQKIEYQDIIIGIFVFAATTGIELLIFVQVLGMLPYGEYGFYPTVFAPTVAFYFLLVILLFGIIKSALCGFLTMKSLRCFKNYLPIIPLFKFCFSLAYSVPPAALFSMFHFIISLSLVLSFPKAKKRAPKKKVSKKKKEN
;
A
#
# COMPACT_ATOMS: atom_id res chain seq x y z
N MET A 1 -4.78 37.87 -17.35
CA MET A 1 -5.83 37.02 -17.94
C MET A 1 -5.41 35.53 -18.04
N PHE A 2 -4.44 35.07 -17.22
CA PHE A 2 -4.06 33.64 -17.11
C PHE A 2 -4.18 33.11 -15.66
N GLU A 3 -4.64 33.93 -14.71
CA GLU A 3 -4.71 33.59 -13.29
C GLU A 3 -6.09 33.08 -12.83
N GLU A 4 -7.12 33.15 -13.68
CA GLU A 4 -8.49 32.70 -13.31
C GLU A 4 -8.83 31.30 -13.80
N LEU A 5 -8.02 30.67 -14.66
CA LEU A 5 -8.27 29.30 -15.13
C LEU A 5 -7.74 28.20 -14.20
N THR A 6 -7.05 28.55 -13.10
CA THR A 6 -6.24 27.59 -12.33
C THR A 6 -6.90 27.06 -11.06
N LYS A 7 -8.08 27.56 -10.66
CA LYS A 7 -8.70 27.18 -9.37
C LYS A 7 -9.72 26.04 -9.45
N GLN A 8 -10.15 25.60 -10.63
CA GLN A 8 -11.25 24.63 -10.75
C GLN A 8 -10.87 23.27 -11.39
N ASP A 9 -9.75 23.20 -12.13
CA ASP A 9 -9.46 22.03 -12.97
C ASP A 9 -8.68 20.91 -12.29
N TYR A 10 -8.10 21.12 -11.11
CA TYR A 10 -7.38 20.06 -10.38
C TYR A 10 -8.28 19.20 -9.49
N PHE A 11 -9.49 19.67 -9.16
CA PHE A 11 -10.42 18.94 -8.28
C PHE A 11 -10.81 17.56 -8.84
N PRO A 12 -11.14 17.40 -10.15
CA PRO A 12 -11.41 16.09 -10.73
C PRO A 12 -10.23 15.12 -10.61
N TRP A 13 -8.99 15.60 -10.78
CA TRP A 13 -7.79 14.77 -10.68
C TRP A 13 -7.54 14.29 -9.25
N ILE A 14 -7.69 15.18 -8.26
CA ILE A 14 -7.60 14.82 -6.85
C ILE A 14 -8.71 13.83 -6.47
N ALA A 15 -9.95 14.07 -6.92
CA ALA A 15 -11.06 13.15 -6.67
C ALA A 15 -10.80 11.77 -7.29
N MET A 16 -10.35 11.72 -8.54
CA MET A 16 -9.98 10.48 -9.22
C MET A 16 -8.85 9.76 -8.48
N TRP A 17 -7.85 10.49 -8.01
CA TRP A 17 -6.77 9.95 -7.18
C TRP A 17 -7.33 9.25 -5.92
N PHE A 18 -8.20 9.91 -5.16
CA PHE A 18 -8.83 9.32 -3.97
C PHE A 18 -9.73 8.11 -4.30
N VAL A 19 -10.48 8.17 -5.39
CA VAL A 19 -11.30 7.04 -5.85
C VAL A 19 -10.42 5.82 -6.12
N LEU A 20 -9.26 6.00 -6.75
CA LEU A 20 -8.33 4.91 -7.00
C LEU A 20 -7.74 4.34 -5.69
N ILE A 21 -7.40 5.17 -4.72
CA ILE A 21 -6.94 4.72 -3.39
C ILE A 21 -7.99 3.83 -2.71
N ILE A 22 -9.26 4.24 -2.78
CA ILE A 22 -10.38 3.46 -2.23
C ILE A 22 -10.56 2.16 -3.02
N PHE A 23 -10.48 2.22 -4.35
CA PHE A 23 -10.61 1.06 -5.22
C PHE A 23 -9.49 0.03 -4.99
N GLU A 24 -8.23 0.46 -4.84
CA GLU A 24 -7.10 -0.38 -4.45
C GLU A 24 -7.36 -1.09 -3.12
N SER A 25 -7.96 -0.39 -2.16
CA SER A 25 -8.33 -0.97 -0.86
C SER A 25 -9.36 -2.10 -1.02
N PHE A 26 -10.30 -1.98 -1.97
CA PHE A 26 -11.26 -3.03 -2.29
C PHE A 26 -10.61 -4.21 -3.01
N ILE A 27 -9.74 -3.97 -3.99
CA ILE A 27 -9.00 -5.02 -4.69
C ILE A 27 -8.13 -5.81 -3.69
N TRP A 28 -7.45 -5.10 -2.80
CA TRP A 28 -6.65 -5.73 -1.76
C TRP A 28 -7.48 -6.65 -0.86
N LYS A 29 -8.65 -6.18 -0.40
CA LYS A 29 -9.59 -7.02 0.38
C LYS A 29 -10.08 -8.22 -0.43
N TYR A 30 -10.34 -8.05 -1.72
CA TYR A 30 -10.70 -9.14 -2.62
C TYR A 30 -9.60 -10.20 -2.67
N ILE A 31 -8.35 -9.82 -2.97
CA ILE A 31 -7.20 -10.75 -2.99
C ILE A 31 -7.06 -11.52 -1.68
N VAL A 32 -7.18 -10.82 -0.54
CA VAL A 32 -7.12 -11.43 0.79
C VAL A 32 -8.23 -12.47 1.00
N ASN A 33 -9.46 -12.13 0.63
CA ASN A 33 -10.59 -13.04 0.75
C ASN A 33 -10.47 -14.24 -0.20
N SER A 34 -10.00 -14.03 -1.43
CA SER A 34 -9.79 -15.10 -2.41
C SER A 34 -8.75 -16.12 -1.93
N ILE A 35 -7.61 -15.65 -1.42
CA ILE A 35 -6.59 -16.53 -0.83
C ILE A 35 -7.14 -17.27 0.41
N ARG A 36 -7.99 -16.61 1.21
CA ARG A 36 -8.59 -17.21 2.42
C ARG A 36 -9.61 -18.29 2.07
N GLN A 37 -10.46 -18.04 1.09
CA GLN A 37 -11.49 -18.96 0.61
C GLN A 37 -10.92 -20.05 -0.29
N LYS A 38 -9.63 -19.97 -0.64
CA LYS A 38 -8.95 -20.88 -1.57
C LYS A 38 -9.64 -20.92 -2.93
N ILE A 39 -10.03 -19.72 -3.41
CA ILE A 39 -10.50 -19.53 -4.78
C ILE A 39 -9.40 -19.95 -5.76
N GLU A 40 -9.77 -20.23 -7.00
CA GLU A 40 -8.85 -20.59 -8.07
C GLU A 40 -7.67 -19.62 -8.18
N TYR A 41 -6.50 -20.18 -8.47
CA TYR A 41 -5.26 -19.40 -8.59
C TYR A 41 -5.33 -18.31 -9.66
N GLN A 42 -6.09 -18.56 -10.74
CA GLN A 42 -6.27 -17.60 -11.84
C GLN A 42 -6.93 -16.31 -11.35
N ASP A 43 -8.00 -16.39 -10.56
CA ASP A 43 -8.69 -15.21 -10.02
C ASP A 43 -7.82 -14.39 -9.08
N ILE A 44 -6.96 -15.06 -8.29
CA ILE A 44 -6.02 -14.40 -7.38
C ILE A 44 -4.96 -13.64 -8.19
N ILE A 45 -4.43 -14.26 -9.25
CA ILE A 45 -3.44 -13.65 -10.15
C ILE A 45 -4.06 -12.46 -10.88
N ILE A 46 -5.29 -12.58 -11.39
CA ILE A 46 -6.03 -11.48 -12.00
C ILE A 46 -6.20 -10.34 -11.00
N GLY A 47 -6.58 -10.64 -9.75
CA GLY A 47 -6.69 -9.63 -8.69
C GLY A 47 -5.37 -8.89 -8.44
N ILE A 48 -4.25 -9.60 -8.38
CA ILE A 48 -2.91 -8.99 -8.22
C ILE A 48 -2.52 -8.14 -9.43
N PHE A 49 -2.82 -8.61 -10.65
CA PHE A 49 -2.57 -7.84 -11.86
C PHE A 49 -3.38 -6.55 -11.88
N VAL A 50 -4.68 -6.62 -11.58
CA VAL A 50 -5.55 -5.44 -11.48
C VAL A 50 -5.07 -4.49 -10.39
N PHE A 51 -4.61 -5.00 -9.25
CA PHE A 51 -4.00 -4.19 -8.19
C PHE A 51 -2.77 -3.44 -8.70
N ALA A 52 -1.82 -4.13 -9.34
CA ALA A 52 -0.60 -3.52 -9.88
C ALA A 52 -0.89 -2.49 -10.98
N ALA A 53 -1.82 -2.78 -11.88
CA ALA A 53 -2.25 -1.86 -12.94
C ALA A 53 -2.90 -0.60 -12.35
N THR A 54 -3.79 -0.77 -11.36
CA THR A 54 -4.45 0.34 -10.66
C THR A 54 -3.42 1.23 -9.96
N THR A 55 -2.43 0.64 -9.27
CA THR A 55 -1.33 1.39 -8.66
C THR A 55 -0.46 2.12 -9.67
N GLY A 56 -0.24 1.55 -10.86
CA GLY A 56 0.43 2.25 -11.95
C GLY A 56 -0.35 3.47 -12.44
N ILE A 57 -1.65 3.31 -12.71
CA ILE A 57 -2.53 4.41 -13.15
C ILE A 57 -2.63 5.49 -12.07
N GLU A 58 -2.75 5.08 -10.82
CA GLU A 58 -2.83 5.96 -9.67
C GLU A 58 -1.54 6.78 -9.49
N LEU A 59 -0.37 6.17 -9.71
CA LEU A 59 0.91 6.89 -9.69
C LEU A 59 1.00 7.92 -10.82
N LEU A 60 0.51 7.59 -12.03
CA LEU A 60 0.50 8.53 -13.16
C LEU A 60 -0.40 9.74 -12.86
N ILE A 61 -1.58 9.51 -12.30
CA ILE A 61 -2.48 10.58 -11.88
C ILE A 61 -1.86 11.43 -10.78
N PHE A 62 -1.22 10.79 -9.80
CA PHE A 62 -0.50 11.50 -8.73
C PHE A 62 0.60 12.41 -9.29
N VAL A 63 1.37 11.96 -10.29
CA VAL A 63 2.38 12.80 -10.96
C VAL A 63 1.74 14.00 -11.65
N GLN A 64 0.58 13.84 -12.29
CA GLN A 64 -0.15 14.98 -12.86
C GLN A 64 -0.65 15.95 -11.78
N VAL A 65 -1.18 15.43 -10.67
CA VAL A 65 -1.62 16.23 -9.52
C VAL A 65 -0.47 17.05 -8.92
N LEU A 66 0.75 16.50 -8.86
CA LEU A 66 1.94 17.25 -8.43
C LEU A 66 2.22 18.47 -9.32
N GLY A 67 1.94 18.38 -10.62
CA GLY A 67 2.12 19.49 -11.57
C GLY A 67 1.08 20.60 -11.45
N MET A 68 -0.06 20.33 -10.81
CA MET A 68 -1.21 21.26 -10.73
C MET A 68 -1.34 21.94 -9.36
N LEU A 69 -0.71 21.39 -8.33
CA LEU A 69 -0.78 21.90 -6.97
C LEU A 69 0.29 22.97 -6.71
N PRO A 70 0.05 23.89 -5.75
CA PRO A 70 0.99 24.96 -5.45
C PRO A 70 2.32 24.39 -4.93
N TYR A 71 3.41 24.89 -5.52
CA TYR A 71 4.76 24.65 -5.07
C TYR A 71 5.08 25.52 -3.85
N GLY A 72 5.79 24.94 -2.88
CA GLY A 72 6.34 25.64 -1.74
C GLY A 72 7.83 25.94 -1.95
N GLU A 73 8.30 27.01 -1.32
CA GLU A 73 9.71 27.38 -1.31
C GLU A 73 10.40 26.73 -0.11
N TYR A 74 11.04 25.59 -0.35
CA TYR A 74 11.80 24.88 0.67
C TYR A 74 13.24 24.65 0.18
N GLY A 75 14.19 24.65 1.11
CA GLY A 75 15.61 24.48 0.80
C GLY A 75 15.96 23.07 0.31
N PHE A 76 17.17 22.91 -0.23
CA PHE A 76 17.69 21.66 -0.81
C PHE A 76 17.53 20.41 0.07
N TYR A 77 17.72 20.54 1.39
CA TYR A 77 17.68 19.40 2.30
C TYR A 77 16.29 18.74 2.41
N PRO A 78 15.21 19.47 2.77
CA PRO A 78 13.88 18.88 2.88
C PRO A 78 13.25 18.49 1.54
N THR A 79 13.71 19.06 0.41
CA THR A 79 13.08 18.82 -0.90
C THR A 79 13.90 17.94 -1.82
N VAL A 80 15.22 17.85 -1.70
CA VAL A 80 16.00 17.06 -2.66
C VAL A 80 16.70 15.94 -1.92
N PHE A 81 17.52 16.28 -0.93
CA PHE A 81 18.37 15.30 -0.28
C PHE A 81 17.56 14.27 0.54
N ALA A 82 16.79 14.72 1.53
CA ALA A 82 16.08 13.83 2.44
C ALA A 82 15.04 12.94 1.72
N PRO A 83 14.19 13.47 0.81
CA PRO A 83 13.20 12.64 0.12
C PRO A 83 13.85 11.61 -0.82
N THR A 84 14.96 11.95 -1.48
CA THR A 84 15.69 11.04 -2.37
C THR A 84 16.32 9.88 -1.59
N VAL A 85 17.02 10.19 -0.48
CA VAL A 85 17.62 9.16 0.38
C VAL A 85 16.53 8.26 0.98
N ALA A 86 15.44 8.85 1.46
CA ALA A 86 14.30 8.11 1.98
C ALA A 86 13.67 7.20 0.93
N PHE A 87 13.50 7.68 -0.31
CA PHE A 87 12.97 6.88 -1.42
C PHE A 87 13.79 5.61 -1.67
N TYR A 88 15.12 5.73 -1.81
CA TYR A 88 15.97 4.56 -2.04
C TYR A 88 15.95 3.58 -0.87
N PHE A 89 15.95 4.08 0.37
CA PHE A 89 15.86 3.24 1.55
C PHE A 89 14.52 2.46 1.60
N LEU A 90 13.42 3.17 1.36
CA LEU A 90 12.08 2.57 1.29
C LEU A 90 11.95 1.56 0.14
N LEU A 91 12.61 1.81 -1.00
CA LEU A 91 12.64 0.90 -2.14
C LEU A 91 13.29 -0.43 -1.78
N VAL A 92 14.43 -0.39 -1.11
CA VAL A 92 15.11 -1.59 -0.62
C VAL A 92 14.21 -2.37 0.35
N ILE A 93 13.52 -1.68 1.28
CA ILE A 93 12.61 -2.33 2.23
C ILE A 93 11.44 -3.00 1.50
N LEU A 94 10.84 -2.32 0.51
CA LEU A 94 9.73 -2.87 -0.26
C LEU A 94 10.16 -4.11 -1.06
N LEU A 95 11.28 -4.04 -1.76
CA LEU A 95 11.84 -5.17 -2.52
C LEU A 95 12.13 -6.36 -1.60
N PHE A 96 12.75 -6.11 -0.45
CA PHE A 96 12.96 -7.14 0.56
C PHE A 96 11.63 -7.77 1.03
N GLY A 97 10.59 -6.96 1.24
CA GLY A 97 9.26 -7.44 1.59
C GLY A 97 8.62 -8.31 0.52
N ILE A 98 8.76 -7.95 -0.76
CA ILE A 98 8.28 -8.73 -1.91
C ILE A 98 9.00 -10.09 -1.96
N ILE A 99 10.32 -10.09 -1.90
CA ILE A 99 11.15 -11.30 -1.94
C ILE A 99 10.80 -12.22 -0.77
N LYS A 100 10.77 -11.67 0.46
CA LYS A 100 10.44 -12.42 1.67
C LYS A 100 9.03 -13.02 1.62
N SER A 101 8.08 -12.29 1.06
CA SER A 101 6.71 -12.78 0.83
C SER A 101 6.70 -13.97 -0.13
N ALA A 102 7.40 -13.87 -1.26
CA ALA A 102 7.50 -14.95 -2.25
C ALA A 102 8.13 -16.22 -1.63
N LEU A 103 9.20 -16.06 -0.83
CA LEU A 103 9.87 -17.16 -0.13
C LEU A 103 8.99 -17.84 0.95
N CYS A 104 7.99 -17.13 1.50
CA CYS A 104 7.05 -17.70 2.47
C CYS A 104 5.96 -18.60 1.84
N GLY A 105 6.02 -18.82 0.53
CA GLY A 105 5.08 -19.60 -0.26
C GLY A 105 4.11 -18.71 -1.03
N PHE A 106 4.33 -18.61 -2.34
CA PHE A 106 3.57 -17.76 -3.27
C PHE A 106 2.04 -17.95 -3.13
N LEU A 107 1.30 -16.84 -3.06
CA LEU A 107 -0.17 -16.80 -2.97
C LEU A 107 -0.77 -17.56 -1.76
N THR A 108 -0.01 -17.69 -0.68
CA THR A 108 -0.53 -18.26 0.57
C THR A 108 -0.89 -17.17 1.58
N MET A 109 -1.76 -17.48 2.54
CA MET A 109 -2.02 -16.58 3.68
C MET A 109 -0.75 -16.23 4.47
N LYS A 110 0.30 -17.06 4.44
CA LYS A 110 1.59 -16.76 5.07
C LYS A 110 2.33 -15.65 4.32
N SER A 111 2.46 -15.78 3.00
CA SER A 111 3.05 -14.73 2.14
C SER A 111 2.31 -13.40 2.29
N LEU A 112 0.99 -13.42 2.25
CA LEU A 112 0.16 -12.22 2.37
C LEU A 112 0.34 -11.51 3.74
N ARG A 113 0.46 -12.28 4.82
CA ARG A 113 0.78 -11.71 6.16
C ARG A 113 2.20 -11.17 6.25
N CYS A 114 3.13 -11.69 5.46
CA CYS A 114 4.47 -11.14 5.35
C CYS A 114 4.42 -9.82 4.60
N PHE A 115 3.79 -9.81 3.42
CA PHE A 115 3.73 -8.64 2.55
C PHE A 115 2.91 -7.48 3.12
N LYS A 116 1.82 -7.75 3.88
CA LYS A 116 0.93 -6.67 4.37
C LYS A 116 1.67 -5.57 5.13
N ASN A 117 2.75 -5.89 5.84
CA ASN A 117 3.51 -4.90 6.61
C ASN A 117 4.30 -3.93 5.72
N TYR A 118 4.49 -4.29 4.45
CA TYR A 118 5.19 -3.51 3.44
C TYR A 118 4.23 -2.70 2.56
N LEU A 119 2.91 -2.97 2.61
CA LEU A 119 1.89 -2.21 1.88
C LEU A 119 1.95 -0.69 2.16
N PRO A 120 2.12 -0.23 3.42
CA PRO A 120 2.21 1.20 3.73
C PRO A 120 3.45 1.90 3.16
N ILE A 121 4.41 1.17 2.58
CA ILE A 121 5.58 1.77 1.94
C ILE A 121 5.19 2.46 0.62
N ILE A 122 4.18 1.94 -0.08
CA ILE A 122 3.70 2.52 -1.36
C ILE A 122 3.29 4.00 -1.20
N PRO A 123 2.41 4.38 -0.25
CA PRO A 123 2.09 5.79 -0.02
C PRO A 123 3.27 6.62 0.52
N LEU A 124 4.25 6.01 1.19
CA LEU A 124 5.48 6.71 1.59
C LEU A 124 6.34 7.12 0.39
N PHE A 125 6.30 6.39 -0.73
CA PHE A 125 6.92 6.86 -1.97
C PHE A 125 6.27 8.15 -2.47
N LYS A 126 4.94 8.21 -2.48
CA LYS A 126 4.20 9.43 -2.90
C LYS A 126 4.49 10.59 -1.97
N PHE A 127 4.65 10.32 -0.68
CA PHE A 127 5.11 11.32 0.27
C PHE A 127 6.52 11.83 -0.08
N CYS A 128 7.47 10.92 -0.37
CA CYS A 128 8.81 11.31 -0.82
C CYS A 128 8.76 12.13 -2.11
N PHE A 129 7.97 11.73 -3.11
CA PHE A 129 7.78 12.50 -4.34
C PHE A 129 7.14 13.87 -4.08
N SER A 130 6.16 13.96 -3.18
CA SER A 130 5.52 15.23 -2.85
C SER A 130 6.52 16.22 -2.22
N LEU A 131 7.37 15.72 -1.32
CA LEU A 131 8.47 16.53 -0.77
C LEU A 131 9.51 16.85 -1.85
N ALA A 132 9.80 15.89 -2.74
CA ALA A 132 10.74 16.05 -3.84
C ALA A 132 10.37 17.21 -4.77
N TYR A 133 9.09 17.29 -5.10
CA TYR A 133 8.50 18.33 -5.91
C TYR A 133 8.14 19.58 -5.12
N SER A 134 8.40 19.62 -3.81
CA SER A 134 8.04 20.76 -2.95
C SER A 134 6.54 21.07 -2.97
N VAL A 135 5.66 20.07 -2.94
CA VAL A 135 4.19 20.23 -3.02
C VAL A 135 3.54 19.80 -1.69
N PRO A 136 3.33 20.73 -0.72
CA PRO A 136 2.80 20.39 0.60
C PRO A 136 1.41 19.75 0.61
N PRO A 137 0.43 20.21 -0.20
CA PRO A 137 -0.88 19.57 -0.22
C PRO A 137 -0.82 18.10 -0.65
N ALA A 138 0.02 17.78 -1.64
CA ALA A 138 0.24 16.40 -2.07
C ALA A 138 0.91 15.55 -0.98
N ALA A 139 1.80 16.14 -0.18
CA ALA A 139 2.42 15.48 0.96
C ALA A 139 1.37 15.14 2.04
N LEU A 140 0.46 16.07 2.34
CA LEU A 140 -0.66 15.83 3.27
C LEU A 140 -1.60 14.73 2.77
N PHE A 141 -1.98 14.76 1.48
CA PHE A 141 -2.81 13.71 0.90
C PHE A 141 -2.11 12.34 0.87
N SER A 142 -0.80 12.32 0.62
CA SER A 142 0.01 11.10 0.71
C SER A 142 0.07 10.55 2.14
N MET A 143 0.15 11.42 3.16
CA MET A 143 0.02 11.00 4.57
C MET A 143 -1.36 10.40 4.86
N PHE A 144 -2.44 10.98 4.32
CA PHE A 144 -3.77 10.41 4.48
C PHE A 144 -3.88 9.03 3.82
N HIS A 145 -3.31 8.86 2.62
CA HIS A 145 -3.20 7.54 1.98
C HIS A 145 -2.40 6.56 2.86
N PHE A 146 -1.30 7.00 3.48
CA PHE A 146 -0.57 6.17 4.44
C PHE A 146 -1.45 5.70 5.61
N ILE A 147 -2.27 6.58 6.20
CA ILE A 147 -3.20 6.24 7.28
C ILE A 147 -4.22 5.19 6.81
N ILE A 148 -4.80 5.36 5.62
CA ILE A 148 -5.71 4.36 5.03
C ILE A 148 -4.99 3.01 4.88
N SER A 149 -3.79 3.01 4.30
CA SER A 149 -3.02 1.78 4.12
C SER A 149 -2.70 1.11 5.46
N LEU A 150 -2.37 1.87 6.50
CA LEU A 150 -2.10 1.34 7.83
C LEU A 150 -3.37 0.72 8.45
N SER A 151 -4.53 1.35 8.26
CA SER A 151 -5.82 0.84 8.74
C SER A 151 -6.16 -0.52 8.11
N LEU A 152 -5.82 -0.74 6.83
CA LEU A 152 -5.98 -2.02 6.16
C LEU A 152 -5.10 -3.10 6.78
N VAL A 153 -3.85 -2.77 7.12
CA VAL A 153 -2.91 -3.70 7.77
C VAL A 153 -3.41 -4.14 9.15
N LEU A 154 -3.96 -3.19 9.91
CA LEU A 154 -4.52 -3.44 11.24
C LEU A 154 -5.81 -4.27 11.19
N SER A 155 -6.58 -4.12 10.11
CA SER A 155 -7.82 -4.87 9.88
C SER A 155 -7.59 -6.35 9.52
N PHE A 156 -6.35 -6.79 9.28
CA PHE A 156 -6.07 -8.19 9.00
C PHE A 156 -6.40 -9.09 10.19
N PRO A 157 -7.16 -10.18 9.99
CA PRO A 157 -7.48 -11.11 11.05
C PRO A 157 -6.20 -11.71 11.65
N LYS A 158 -6.06 -11.59 12.97
CA LYS A 158 -4.94 -12.15 13.74
C LYS A 158 -4.90 -13.67 13.54
N ALA A 159 -3.71 -14.24 13.50
CA ALA A 159 -3.56 -15.70 13.44
C ALA A 159 -4.25 -16.32 14.67
N LYS A 160 -5.22 -17.22 14.45
CA LYS A 160 -5.88 -17.97 15.52
C LYS A 160 -4.78 -18.79 16.22
N LYS A 161 -4.36 -18.40 17.43
CA LYS A 161 -3.41 -19.18 18.24
C LYS A 161 -4.05 -20.57 18.43
N ARG A 162 -3.45 -21.61 17.86
CA ARG A 162 -3.89 -22.98 18.14
C ARG A 162 -3.65 -23.21 19.64
N ALA A 163 -4.72 -23.45 20.39
CA ALA A 163 -4.59 -23.85 21.79
C ALA A 163 -3.65 -25.08 21.85
N PRO A 164 -2.73 -25.14 22.82
CA PRO A 164 -1.89 -26.32 22.97
C PRO A 164 -2.81 -27.52 23.12
N LYS A 165 -2.68 -28.52 22.24
CA LYS A 165 -3.34 -29.81 22.40
C LYS A 165 -2.91 -30.32 23.78
N LYS A 166 -3.79 -30.26 24.79
CA LYS A 166 -3.64 -31.06 26.00
C LYS A 166 -3.47 -32.50 25.49
N LYS A 167 -2.28 -33.07 25.67
CA LYS A 167 -2.06 -34.51 25.54
C LYS A 167 -2.98 -35.14 26.58
N VAL A 168 -4.20 -35.51 26.18
CA VAL A 168 -5.04 -36.39 26.99
C VAL A 168 -4.33 -37.73 26.91
N SER A 169 -3.49 -37.98 27.93
CA SER A 169 -2.98 -39.30 28.26
C SER A 169 -4.19 -40.21 28.46
N LYS A 170 -4.58 -40.89 27.39
CA LYS A 170 -5.52 -42.01 27.44
C LYS A 170 -4.71 -43.25 27.10
N LYS A 171 -4.57 -44.09 28.12
CA LYS A 171 -4.34 -45.56 28.15
C LYS A 171 -3.21 -45.87 29.14
N LYS A 172 -3.38 -46.83 30.06
CA LYS A 172 -4.47 -47.78 30.29
C LYS A 172 -4.22 -48.37 31.67
N LYS A 173 -5.27 -48.46 32.49
CA LYS A 173 -5.32 -49.43 33.57
C LYS A 173 -5.32 -50.81 32.92
N GLU A 174 -4.30 -51.60 33.19
CA GLU A 174 -4.34 -53.07 33.11
C GLU A 174 -4.05 -53.54 34.54
N ASN A 175 -5.13 -53.92 35.23
CA ASN A 175 -5.16 -54.85 36.35
C ASN A 175 -6.17 -55.92 35.94
#